data_AF-A0A3B8U1H0-F1
#
_entry.id   AF-A0A3B8U1H0-F1
#
_cell.length_a   1.000
_cell.length_b   1.000
_cell.length_c   1.000
_cell.angle_alpha   90.00
_cell.angle_beta   90.00
_cell.angle_gamma   90.00
#
_symmetry.space_group_name_H-M   'P 1'
#
loop_
_entity.id
_entity.type
_entity.pdbx_description
1 polymer ?
#
loop_
_entity_poly.entity_id
_entity_poly.type
_entity_poly.pdbx_seq_one_letter_code
_entity_poly.pdbx_strand_id
1 'polypeptide(L)'
;MSSKNSSKYDQKVLACFLKHQLQLFPEEVASTPEEAEDFLEMMFAVVVKGKRAVRKYFEDAGVDLSDGDVLDASEVFDVGDGRYLIVEG
;
A
#
# COMPACT_ATOMS: atom_id res chain seq x y z
N MET A 1 9.81 24.53 15.68
CA MET A 1 8.59 23.85 15.20
C MET A 1 8.65 23.86 13.68
N SER A 2 8.72 22.77 12.93
CA SER A 2 8.67 21.34 13.22
C SER A 2 9.55 20.68 12.17
N SER A 3 10.46 19.81 12.58
CA SER A 3 11.09 18.88 11.64
C SER A 3 9.97 17.98 11.13
N LYS A 4 9.48 18.22 9.91
CA LYS A 4 8.71 17.20 9.20
C LYS A 4 9.69 16.05 8.99
N ASN A 5 9.64 15.04 9.85
CA ASN A 5 10.07 13.71 9.45
C ASN A 5 9.23 13.39 8.21
N SER A 6 9.88 13.40 7.04
CA SER A 6 9.23 13.08 5.79
C SER A 6 9.17 11.55 5.72
N SER A 7 8.36 10.96 6.58
CA SER A 7 8.02 9.54 6.50
C SER A 7 7.46 9.27 5.12
N LYS A 8 7.86 8.15 4.52
CA LYS A 8 7.39 7.69 3.20
C LYS A 8 5.88 7.44 3.22
N TYR A 9 5.32 7.17 4.40
CA TYR A 9 3.92 6.82 4.61
C TYR A 9 3.31 7.79 5.63
N ASP A 10 2.30 8.56 5.22
CA ASP A 10 1.59 9.39 6.20
C ASP A 10 0.56 8.57 7.00
N GLN A 11 0.00 9.20 8.03
CA GLN A 11 -0.95 8.54 8.93
C GLN A 11 -2.14 7.90 8.22
N LYS A 12 -2.59 8.42 7.07
CA LYS A 12 -3.71 7.79 6.34
C LYS A 12 -3.28 6.49 5.69
N VAL A 13 -2.08 6.46 5.12
CA VAL A 13 -1.51 5.24 4.53
C VAL A 13 -1.31 4.18 5.61
N LEU A 14 -0.69 4.56 6.73
CA LEU A 14 -0.45 3.64 7.86
C LEU A 14 -1.76 3.11 8.46
N ALA A 15 -2.75 3.99 8.67
CA ALA A 15 -4.06 3.58 9.17
C ALA A 15 -4.84 2.69 8.19
N CYS A 16 -4.69 2.93 6.88
CA CYS A 16 -5.27 2.08 5.84
C CYS A 16 -4.67 0.67 5.91
N PHE A 17 -3.34 0.56 5.95
CA PHE A 17 -2.66 -0.73 6.06
C PHE A 17 -3.08 -1.49 7.32
N LEU A 18 -2.97 -0.88 8.50
CA LEU A 18 -3.33 -1.53 9.78
C LEU A 18 -4.76 -2.09 9.79
N LYS A 19 -5.71 -1.35 9.20
CA LYS A 19 -7.11 -1.75 9.15
C LYS A 19 -7.38 -2.89 8.18
N HIS A 20 -6.61 -2.97 7.10
CA HIS A 20 -6.90 -3.83 5.96
C HIS A 20 -5.85 -4.92 5.71
N GLN A 21 -4.79 -5.01 6.52
CA GLN A 21 -3.67 -5.95 6.35
C GLN A 21 -4.10 -7.42 6.20
N LEU A 22 -5.23 -7.80 6.79
CA LEU A 22 -5.80 -9.15 6.67
C LEU A 22 -6.37 -9.50 5.28
N GLN A 23 -6.45 -8.52 4.37
CA GLN A 23 -6.78 -8.78 2.98
C GLN A 23 -5.62 -9.44 2.22
N LEU A 24 -4.38 -9.24 2.69
CA LEU A 24 -3.15 -9.74 2.09
C LEU A 24 -2.50 -10.83 2.95
N PHE A 25 -2.45 -10.61 4.26
CA PHE A 25 -1.81 -11.52 5.20
C PHE A 25 -2.85 -12.34 5.99
N PRO A 26 -2.55 -13.59 6.36
CA PRO A 26 -3.48 -14.41 7.15
C PRO A 26 -3.62 -13.94 8.61
N GLU A 27 -2.70 -13.11 9.10
CA GLU A 27 -2.64 -12.61 10.48
C GLU A 27 -2.14 -11.15 10.48
N GLU A 28 -2.37 -10.42 11.58
CA GLU A 28 -1.86 -9.06 11.73
C GLU A 28 -0.33 -9.08 11.85
N VAL A 29 0.34 -8.39 10.92
CA VAL A 29 1.80 -8.26 10.86
C VAL A 29 2.30 -6.99 11.55
N ALA A 30 1.40 -6.04 11.84
CA ALA A 30 1.68 -4.82 12.59
C ALA A 30 0.48 -4.40 13.43
N SER A 31 0.72 -3.84 14.62
CA SER A 31 -0.31 -3.36 15.55
C SER A 31 -0.29 -1.84 15.76
N THR A 32 0.83 -1.17 15.48
CA THR A 32 0.98 0.28 15.64
C THR A 32 1.39 0.97 14.33
N PRO A 33 1.20 2.30 14.19
CA PRO A 33 1.66 3.03 13.02
C PRO A 33 3.17 2.92 12.80
N GLU A 34 3.96 2.84 13.89
CA GLU A 34 5.42 2.69 13.82
C GLU A 34 5.81 1.29 13.31
N GLU A 35 5.16 0.23 13.81
CA GLU A 35 5.38 -1.14 13.31
C GLU A 35 4.94 -1.29 11.84
N ALA A 36 3.83 -0.65 11.47
CA ALA A 36 3.35 -0.63 10.10
C ALA A 36 4.34 0.09 9.17
N GLU A 37 4.92 1.21 9.62
CA GLU A 37 5.94 1.93 8.86
C GLU A 37 7.17 1.04 8.62
N ASP A 38 7.71 0.42 9.67
CA ASP A 38 8.87 -0.49 9.57
C ASP A 38 8.59 -1.69 8.65
N PHE A 39 7.40 -2.28 8.77
CA PHE A 39 6.98 -3.40 7.92
C PHE A 39 6.88 -3.00 6.45
N LEU A 40 6.22 -1.88 6.16
CA LEU A 40 6.05 -1.39 4.79
C LEU A 40 7.38 -0.95 4.17
N GLU A 41 8.34 -0.45 4.97
CA GLU A 41 9.70 -0.19 4.49
C GLU A 41 10.45 -1.49 4.15
N MET A 42 10.34 -2.52 5.01
CA MET A 42 10.93 -3.83 4.75
C MET A 42 10.35 -4.51 3.50
N MET A 43 9.05 -4.34 3.26
CA MET A 43 8.36 -4.87 2.08
C MET A 43 8.55 -4.03 0.82
N PHE A 44 9.32 -2.94 0.90
CA PHE A 44 9.50 -1.99 -0.21
C PHE A 44 8.18 -1.50 -0.81
N ALA A 45 7.16 -1.34 0.04
CA ALA A 45 5.83 -0.94 -0.39
C ALA A 45 5.86 0.43 -1.09
N VAL A 46 4.92 0.65 -2.01
CA VAL A 46 4.88 1.87 -2.81
C VAL A 46 3.54 2.57 -2.69
N VAL A 47 3.56 3.90 -2.59
CA VAL A 47 2.36 4.72 -2.63
C VAL A 47 2.28 5.42 -3.98
N VAL A 48 1.21 5.14 -4.72
CA VAL A 48 0.95 5.73 -6.03
C VAL A 48 -0.34 6.54 -6.01
N LYS A 49 -0.47 7.48 -6.96
CA LYS A 49 -1.67 8.35 -7.06
C LYS A 49 -2.49 8.00 -8.29
N GLY A 50 -3.73 7.56 -8.04
CA GLY A 50 -4.71 7.23 -9.07
C GLY A 50 -4.55 5.83 -9.67
N LYS A 51 -5.67 5.28 -10.14
CA LYS A 51 -5.79 3.92 -10.69
C LYS A 51 -4.81 3.63 -11.84
N ARG A 52 -4.53 4.62 -12.68
CA ARG A 52 -3.58 4.48 -13.80
C ARG A 52 -2.16 4.18 -13.33
N ALA A 53 -1.74 4.76 -12.20
CA ALA A 53 -0.41 4.52 -11.66
C ALA A 53 -0.30 3.11 -11.05
N VAL A 54 -1.38 2.61 -10.42
CA VAL A 54 -1.48 1.20 -9.99
C VAL A 54 -1.33 0.28 -11.19
N ARG A 55 -2.12 0.50 -12.26
CA ARG A 55 -2.03 -0.31 -13.48
C ARG A 55 -0.63 -0.34 -14.07
N LYS A 56 0.02 0.83 -14.15
CA LYS A 56 1.39 0.96 -14.66
C LYS A 56 2.40 0.16 -13.82
N TYR A 57 2.25 0.14 -12.48
CA TYR A 57 3.14 -0.63 -11.60
C TYR A 57 3.15 -2.12 -11.99
N PHE A 58 1.96 -2.71 -12.12
CA PHE A 58 1.81 -4.12 -12.47
C PHE A 58 2.18 -4.43 -13.94
N GLU A 59 1.86 -3.52 -14.88
CA GLU A 59 2.31 -3.64 -16.28
C GLU A 59 3.85 -3.63 -16.38
N ASP A 60 4.52 -2.75 -15.63
CA ASP A 60 6.00 -2.68 -15.60
C ASP A 60 6.60 -3.93 -14.92
N ALA A 61 5.87 -4.57 -13.98
CA ALA A 61 6.23 -5.84 -13.37
C ALA A 61 5.94 -7.07 -14.25
N GLY A 62 5.33 -6.88 -15.43
CA GLY A 62 4.99 -7.96 -16.36
C GLY A 62 3.76 -8.77 -15.97
N VAL A 63 2.92 -8.25 -15.08
CA VAL A 63 1.64 -8.86 -14.69
C VAL A 63 0.59 -8.52 -15.75
N ASP A 64 -0.07 -9.56 -16.29
CA ASP A 64 -1.16 -9.37 -17.24
C ASP A 64 -2.44 -8.96 -16.51
N LEU A 65 -2.96 -7.78 -16.86
CA LEU A 65 -4.15 -7.16 -16.25
C LEU A 65 -5.35 -7.21 -17.20
N SER A 66 -5.36 -8.17 -18.13
CA SER A 66 -6.40 -8.32 -19.15
C SER A 66 -7.74 -8.82 -18.58
N ASP A 67 -7.71 -9.58 -17.48
CA ASP A 67 -8.87 -10.32 -16.97
C ASP A 67 -9.52 -9.74 -15.68
N GLY A 68 -9.14 -8.54 -15.20
CA GLY A 68 -9.73 -7.95 -13.97
C GLY A 68 -9.38 -6.48 -13.70
N ASP A 69 -10.05 -5.87 -12.71
CA ASP A 69 -9.64 -4.56 -12.18
C ASP A 69 -8.44 -4.77 -11.26
N VAL A 70 -7.32 -4.10 -11.57
CA VAL A 70 -6.09 -4.16 -10.77
C VAL A 70 -6.31 -3.74 -9.31
N LEU A 71 -7.37 -2.98 -9.05
CA LEU A 71 -7.74 -2.55 -7.71
C LEU A 71 -8.35 -3.66 -6.84
N ASP A 72 -8.78 -4.76 -7.45
CA ASP A 72 -9.33 -5.91 -6.71
C ASP A 72 -8.22 -6.85 -6.20
N ALA A 73 -6.95 -6.59 -6.55
CA ALA A 73 -5.81 -7.34 -6.04
C ALA A 73 -5.62 -7.10 -4.53
N SER A 74 -5.38 -8.18 -3.77
CA SER A 74 -5.12 -8.14 -2.33
C SER A 74 -3.94 -7.23 -1.95
N GLU A 75 -2.98 -7.10 -2.85
CA GLU A 75 -1.78 -6.29 -2.75
C GLU A 75 -2.08 -4.78 -2.82
N VAL A 76 -3.28 -4.38 -3.26
CA VAL A 76 -3.67 -2.98 -3.48
C VAL A 76 -4.62 -2.49 -2.39
N PHE A 77 -4.18 -1.46 -1.67
CA PHE A 77 -4.90 -0.85 -0.56
C PHE A 77 -5.39 0.55 -0.98
N ASP A 78 -6.72 0.75 -1.03
CA ASP A 78 -7.31 2.07 -1.28
C ASP A 78 -7.27 2.95 -0.03
N VAL A 79 -6.44 4.01 -0.07
CA VAL A 79 -6.28 4.95 1.04
C VAL A 79 -7.52 5.85 1.19
N GLY A 80 -8.40 5.91 0.17
CA GLY A 80 -9.63 6.69 0.18
C GLY A 80 -9.45 8.17 -0.15
N ASP A 81 -8.22 8.61 -0.43
CA ASP A 81 -7.91 9.98 -0.89
C ASP A 81 -7.33 10.04 -2.31
N GLY A 82 -7.57 8.97 -3.09
CA GLY A 82 -7.09 8.80 -4.46
C GLY A 82 -5.64 8.29 -4.54
N ARG A 83 -5.02 7.99 -3.40
CA ARG A 83 -3.76 7.25 -3.32
C ARG A 83 -4.04 5.78 -3.07
N TYR A 84 -3.11 4.96 -3.53
CA TYR A 84 -3.11 3.51 -3.36
C TYR A 84 -1.76 3.10 -2.79
N LEU A 85 -1.78 2.27 -1.76
CA LEU A 85 -0.61 1.58 -1.25
C LEU A 85 -0.56 0.20 -1.91
N ILE A 86 0.61 -0.17 -2.44
CA ILE A 86 0.85 -1.49 -3.03
C ILE A 86 1.88 -2.20 -2.18
N VAL A 87 1.53 -3.38 -1.68
CA VAL A 87 2.36 -4.23 -0.82
C VAL A 87 2.44 -5.61 -1.45
N GLU A 88 3.65 -6.08 -1.74
CA GLU A 88 3.87 -7.46 -2.19
C GLU A 88 3.62 -8.42 -1.01
N GLY A 89 3.02 -9.59 -1.28
CA GLY A 89 2.72 -10.63 -0.28
C GLY A 89 3.84 -11.62 -0.04
#